data_AF-A0A9D9D136-F1
#
_entry.id   AF-A0A9D9D136-F1
#
_cell.length_a   1.000
_cell.length_b   1.000
_cell.length_c   1.000
_cell.angle_alpha   90.00
_cell.angle_beta   90.00
_cell.angle_gamma   90.00
#
_symmetry.space_group_name_H-M   'P 1'
#
loop_
_entity.id
_entity.type
_entity.pdbx_description
1 polymer ?
#
loop_
_entity_poly.entity_id
_entity_poly.type
_entity_poly.pdbx_seq_one_letter_code
_entity_poly.pdbx_strand_id
1 'polypeptide(L)' 'MNSKRYIVITGGAGFIGSHVVRLFVNKYPEYNIINLDKLT' A
#
# COMPACT_ATOMS: atom_id res chain seq x y z
N MET A 1 -21.39 -9.86 3.26
CA MET A 1 -20.27 -9.38 4.08
C MET A 1 -19.29 -8.68 3.15
N ASN A 2 -19.10 -7.37 3.29
CA ASN A 2 -18.06 -6.67 2.51
C ASN A 2 -16.70 -7.11 3.07
N SER A 3 -16.01 -8.00 2.34
CA SER A 3 -14.66 -8.41 2.68
C SER A 3 -13.73 -7.22 2.45
N LYS A 4 -13.16 -6.68 3.54
CA LYS A 4 -12.16 -5.61 3.45
C LYS A 4 -10.90 -6.21 2.83
N ARG A 5 -10.45 -5.70 1.68
CA ARG A 5 -9.26 -6.22 1.00
C ARG A 5 -7.99 -5.74 1.72
N TYR A 6 -7.05 -6.65 1.91
CA TYR A 6 -5.73 -6.36 2.49
C TYR A 6 -4.68 -6.51 1.39
N ILE A 7 -3.84 -5.49 1.22
CA ILE A 7 -2.75 -5.48 0.23
C ILE A 7 -1.46 -5.12 0.96
N VAL A 8 -0.45 -5.98 0.84
CA VAL A 8 0.91 -5.69 1.30
C VAL A 8 1.74 -5.23 0.12
N ILE A 9 2.35 -4.06 0.24
CA ILE A 9 3.30 -3.50 -0.72
C ILE A 9 4.68 -3.56 -0.10
N THR A 10 5.60 -4.27 -0.74
CA THR A 10 7.01 -4.29 -0.35
C THR A 10 7.81 -3.24 -1.11
N GLY A 11 8.88 -2.72 -0.51
CA GLY A 11 9.70 -1.67 -1.15
C GLY A 11 8.94 -0.35 -1.34
N GLY A 12 7.88 -0.11 -0.57
CA GLY A 12 6.98 1.05 -0.72
C GLY A 12 7.60 2.38 -0.28
N ALA A 13 8.77 2.39 0.35
CA ALA A 13 9.54 3.62 0.58
C ALA A 13 10.49 3.95 -0.59
N GLY A 14 10.67 3.04 -1.55
CA GLY A 14 11.44 3.29 -2.77
C GLY A 14 10.77 4.28 -3.72
N PHE A 15 11.48 4.67 -4.77
CA PHE A 15 10.99 5.65 -5.75
C PHE A 15 9.65 5.24 -6.37
N ILE A 16 9.57 4.03 -6.93
CA ILE A 16 8.32 3.53 -7.56
C ILE A 16 7.30 3.14 -6.49
N GLY A 17 7.75 2.43 -5.45
CA GLY A 17 6.88 1.93 -4.38
C GLY A 17 6.08 3.05 -3.70
N SER A 18 6.71 4.19 -3.43
CA SER A 18 6.04 5.34 -2.79
C SER A 18 4.90 5.92 -3.61
N HIS A 19 5.04 5.96 -4.94
CA HIS A 19 3.99 6.40 -5.85
C HIS A 19 2.83 5.39 -5.89
N VAL A 20 3.13 4.09 -5.89
CA VAL A 20 2.12 3.02 -5.86
C VAL A 20 1.35 3.03 -4.54
N VAL A 21 2.04 3.11 -3.40
CA VAL A 21 1.40 3.24 -2.08
C VAL A 21 0.45 4.44 -2.06
N ARG A 22 0.91 5.61 -2.52
CA ARG A 22 0.10 6.84 -2.57
C ARG A 22 -1.11 6.68 -3.50
N LEU A 23 -0.95 6.05 -4.66
CA LEU A 23 -2.06 5.79 -5.58
C LEU A 23 -3.13 4.90 -4.91
N PHE A 24 -2.71 3.81 -4.26
CA PHE A 24 -3.64 2.85 -3.68
C PHE A 24 -4.40 3.41 -2.48
N VAL A 25 -3.73 4.15 -1.60
CA VAL A 25 -4.37 4.80 -0.44
C VAL A 25 -5.44 5.80 -0.89
N ASN A 26 -5.20 6.54 -1.98
CA ASN A 26 -6.17 7.54 -2.48
C ASN A 26 -7.29 6.91 -3.32
N LYS A 27 -6.98 5.91 -4.14
CA LYS A 27 -7.94 5.33 -5.10
C LYS A 27 -8.84 4.25 -4.48
N TYR A 28 -8.36 3.56 -3.44
CA TYR A 28 -9.05 2.46 -2.79
C TYR A 28 -9.08 2.67 -1.27
N PRO A 29 -9.78 3.72 -0.78
CA PRO A 29 -9.81 4.05 0.64
C PRO A 29 -10.45 2.96 1.50
N GLU A 30 -11.23 2.06 0.90
CA GLU A 30 -11.84 0.92 1.57
C GLU A 30 -10.88 -0.25 1.80
N TYR A 31 -9.70 -0.25 1.16
CA TYR A 31 -8.69 -1.30 1.34
C TYR A 31 -7.75 -0.97 2.50
N ASN A 32 -7.27 -2.01 3.17
CA ASN A 32 -6.17 -1.88 4.10
C ASN A 32 -4.86 -2.09 3.34
N ILE A 33 -4.14 -1.00 3.09
CA ILE A 33 -2.84 -1.00 2.42
C ILE A 33 -1.74 -1.00 3.48
N ILE A 34 -0.86 -2.00 3.45
CA ILE A 34 0.26 -2.16 4.40
C ILE A 34 1.56 -2.00 3.60
N ASN A 35 2.34 -0.97 3.89
CA ASN A 35 3.70 -0.82 3.35
C ASN A 35 4.70 -1.55 4.26
N LEU A 36 5.38 -2.57 3.73
CA LEU A 36 6.43 -3.33 4.42
C LEU A 36 7.77 -3.06 3.75
N ASP A 37 8.67 -2.37 4.45
CA ASP A 37 9.97 -2.00 3.92
C ASP A 37 11.08 -2.21 4.95
N LYS A 38 12.30 -2.49 4.48
CA LYS A 38 13.49 -2.62 5.32
C LYS A 38 14.34 -1.37 5.11
N LEU A 39 14.11 -0.35 5.94
CA LEU A 39 14.70 0.98 5.81
C LEU A 39 16.13 1.12 6.38
N THR A 40 16.91 0.04 6.31
CA THR A 40 18.19 -0.18 7.01
C THR A 40 18.11 -0.19 8.53
#